data_AF-A0A2H4SJS0-F1
#
_entry.id   AF-A0A2H4SJS0-F1
#
_cell.length_a   1.000
_cell.length_b   1.000
_cell.length_c   1.000
_cell.angle_alpha   90.00
_cell.angle_beta   90.00
_cell.angle_gamma   90.00
#
_symmetry.space_group_name_H-M   'P 1'
#
loop_
_entity.id
_entity.type
_entity.pdbx_description
1 polymer ?
#
loop_
_entity_poly.entity_id
_entity_poly.type
_entity_poly.pdbx_seq_one_letter_code
_entity_poly.pdbx_strand_id
1 'polypeptide(L)'
;MNLNLSASLHATRLLFKPSLCLPHHTVSTFNDLPIPLDSALHARGLQANIRAVVLDKDDCFAYPDAKEVYEPYKEHFEKLRRAYPGRKLLIVSNTSGATTWDRDLAQAAAVARGTGVHVLPHAVKKPGCGEDVMAYFRSHPETGVTDASQVAVVGDRLTTDMMLANMMGGWGFWIRDGVVPMRQKSMNGTESTFVSRGERREAAFAAEYNSAALCIIIRRVYCSRQPRLPHPLRPFRYPATFPFPVAYTIYTEHTDTMSLPLGGGAMGAPPMPMGGSAEDQGVKAMKAAMESCVGKSVMSGVMGFGMGGLFGMFMASMSYDTVGTSLAGNQAHQAIANMPLRQQLKVGFKDMGTRSFSMAKNFGKVGALFSGIECGIEGMRAKNDLANGVAAGCLTGAILAKNAGPTAMAGGCAAFAAFSAAIDAYMRQPSDE
;
A
#
# COMPACT_ATOMS: atom_id res chain seq x y z
N MET A 1 -17.53 18.24 6.27
CA MET A 1 -16.59 17.20 5.77
C MET A 1 -16.39 16.18 6.88
N ASN A 2 -17.03 15.01 6.80
CA ASN A 2 -16.82 13.91 7.74
C ASN A 2 -15.57 13.14 7.29
N LEU A 3 -14.41 13.50 7.84
CA LEU A 3 -13.20 12.70 7.66
C LEU A 3 -13.42 11.36 8.36
N ASN A 4 -13.50 10.28 7.58
CA ASN A 4 -13.65 8.93 8.10
C ASN A 4 -12.34 8.51 8.77
N LEU A 5 -12.21 8.81 10.06
CA LEU A 5 -11.02 8.51 10.88
C LEU A 5 -10.64 7.01 10.80
N SER A 6 -11.63 6.14 10.62
CA SER A 6 -11.43 4.70 10.39
C SER A 6 -10.73 4.43 9.06
N ALA A 7 -11.11 5.09 7.96
CA ALA A 7 -10.44 4.95 6.67
C ALA A 7 -8.97 5.42 6.73
N SER A 8 -8.68 6.53 7.42
CA SER A 8 -7.29 7.02 7.59
C SER A 8 -6.43 6.11 8.48
N LEU A 9 -7.01 5.56 9.56
CA LEU A 9 -6.35 4.58 10.43
C LEU A 9 -6.13 3.22 9.74
N HIS A 10 -6.97 2.85 8.77
CA HIS A 10 -6.84 1.62 8.02
C HIS A 10 -5.92 1.75 6.80
N ALA A 11 -5.93 2.91 6.11
CA ALA A 11 -4.98 3.22 5.04
C ALA A 11 -3.52 3.17 5.51
N THR A 12 -3.24 3.60 6.75
CA THR A 12 -1.89 3.49 7.33
C THR A 12 -1.49 2.04 7.64
N ARG A 13 -2.42 1.13 7.96
CA ARG A 13 -2.13 -0.31 8.13
C ARG A 13 -1.68 -0.97 6.82
N LEU A 14 -2.23 -0.53 5.68
CA LEU A 14 -1.89 -1.07 4.36
C LEU A 14 -0.44 -0.77 3.93
N LEU A 15 0.16 0.32 4.44
CA LEU A 15 1.56 0.63 4.21
C LEU A 15 2.52 -0.39 4.85
N PHE A 16 2.09 -1.09 5.91
CA PHE A 16 2.96 -2.01 6.67
C PHE A 16 2.54 -3.48 6.57
N LYS A 17 1.28 -3.75 6.24
CA LYS A 17 0.77 -5.09 5.92
C LYS A 17 -0.11 -4.99 4.66
N PRO A 18 0.49 -4.82 3.47
CA PRO A 18 -0.27 -4.79 2.22
C PRO A 18 -1.01 -6.12 1.98
N SER A 19 -0.53 -7.22 2.57
CA SER A 19 -1.21 -8.52 2.55
C SER A 19 -2.63 -8.49 3.12
N LEU A 20 -2.99 -7.49 3.94
CA LEU A 20 -4.36 -7.31 4.41
C LEU A 20 -5.34 -6.94 3.29
N CYS A 21 -4.87 -6.37 2.17
CA CYS A 21 -5.72 -6.15 1.00
C CYS A 21 -5.75 -7.32 0.02
N LEU A 22 -4.86 -8.30 0.19
CA LEU A 22 -4.74 -9.37 -0.81
C LEU A 22 -5.98 -10.29 -0.75
N PRO A 23 -6.64 -10.50 -1.88
CA PRO A 23 -7.73 -11.45 -1.96
C PRO A 23 -7.21 -12.88 -1.87
N HIS A 24 -8.04 -13.76 -1.29
CA HIS A 24 -7.81 -15.19 -1.34
C HIS A 24 -8.27 -15.80 -2.66
N HIS A 25 -9.26 -15.21 -3.33
CA HIS A 25 -9.68 -15.59 -4.67
C HIS A 25 -10.16 -14.35 -5.43
N THR A 26 -9.90 -14.29 -6.74
CA THR A 26 -10.26 -13.15 -7.59
C THR A 26 -11.07 -13.63 -8.77
N VAL A 27 -12.18 -12.93 -9.03
CA VAL A 27 -13.07 -13.16 -10.17
C VAL A 27 -13.29 -11.86 -10.92
N SER A 28 -13.65 -11.94 -12.20
CA SER A 28 -13.88 -10.76 -13.04
C SER A 28 -15.18 -10.06 -12.61
N THR A 29 -16.29 -10.79 -12.68
CA THR A 29 -17.63 -10.30 -12.35
C THR A 29 -18.29 -11.15 -11.27
N PHE A 30 -19.41 -10.68 -10.73
CA PHE A 30 -20.21 -11.45 -9.76
C PHE A 30 -20.67 -12.80 -10.32
N ASN A 31 -20.92 -12.89 -11.63
CA ASN A 31 -21.36 -14.13 -12.30
C ASN A 31 -20.28 -15.21 -12.36
N ASP A 32 -19.02 -14.83 -12.15
CA ASP A 32 -17.87 -15.74 -12.19
C ASP A 32 -17.56 -16.32 -10.80
N LEU A 33 -18.35 -15.99 -9.77
CA LEU A 33 -18.15 -16.55 -8.44
C LEU A 33 -18.34 -18.08 -8.45
N PRO A 34 -17.38 -18.83 -7.87
CA PRO A 34 -17.53 -20.27 -7.72
C PRO A 34 -18.59 -20.52 -6.64
N ILE A 35 -19.63 -21.29 -6.97
CA ILE A 35 -20.66 -21.69 -6.01
C ILE A 35 -20.67 -23.23 -5.92
N PRO A 36 -20.42 -23.82 -4.74
CA PRO A 36 -20.08 -23.18 -3.47
C PRO A 36 -18.66 -22.60 -3.44
N LEU A 37 -18.42 -21.57 -2.61
CA LEU A 37 -17.20 -20.75 -2.66
C LEU A 37 -15.93 -21.50 -2.26
N ASP A 38 -16.07 -22.51 -1.41
CA ASP A 38 -14.98 -23.36 -0.93
C ASP A 38 -14.33 -24.17 -2.06
N SER A 39 -15.08 -24.50 -3.12
CA SER A 39 -14.57 -25.26 -4.28
C SER A 39 -13.32 -24.65 -4.91
N ALA A 40 -13.27 -23.33 -5.06
CA ALA A 40 -12.12 -22.64 -5.65
C ALA A 40 -10.90 -22.59 -4.72
N LEU A 41 -11.13 -22.64 -3.40
CA LEU A 41 -10.05 -22.71 -2.41
C LEU A 41 -9.50 -24.13 -2.32
N HIS A 42 -10.37 -25.15 -2.37
CA HIS A 42 -9.97 -26.56 -2.41
C HIS A 42 -9.17 -26.89 -3.67
N ALA A 43 -9.56 -26.33 -4.83
CA ALA A 43 -8.79 -26.48 -6.07
C ALA A 43 -7.35 -25.96 -5.97
N ARG A 44 -7.07 -25.09 -4.99
CA ARG A 44 -5.74 -24.55 -4.68
C ARG A 44 -5.05 -25.25 -3.51
N GLY A 45 -5.63 -26.35 -3.01
CA GLY A 45 -5.11 -27.13 -1.89
C GLY A 45 -5.36 -26.51 -0.51
N LEU A 46 -6.22 -25.49 -0.40
CA LEU A 46 -6.58 -24.88 0.88
C LEU A 46 -7.74 -25.64 1.51
N GLN A 47 -7.64 -25.95 2.80
CA GLN A 47 -8.69 -26.65 3.56
C GLN A 47 -9.72 -25.65 4.10
N ALA A 48 -10.51 -25.05 3.20
CA ALA A 48 -11.55 -24.09 3.57
C ALA A 48 -12.86 -24.80 3.93
N ASN A 49 -13.59 -24.30 4.94
CA ASN A 49 -14.94 -24.78 5.30
C ASN A 49 -15.87 -23.59 5.42
N ILE A 50 -16.30 -23.05 4.28
CA ILE A 50 -17.13 -21.84 4.23
C ILE A 50 -18.58 -22.22 4.55
N ARG A 51 -19.07 -21.71 5.69
CA ARG A 51 -20.44 -21.95 6.19
C ARG A 51 -21.37 -20.76 5.96
N ALA A 52 -20.81 -19.55 5.88
CA ALA A 52 -21.55 -18.33 5.64
C ALA A 52 -20.80 -17.36 4.72
N VAL A 53 -21.57 -16.49 4.06
CA VAL A 53 -21.07 -15.49 3.12
C VAL A 53 -21.54 -14.11 3.56
N VAL A 54 -20.58 -13.19 3.65
CA VAL A 54 -20.77 -11.75 3.83
C VAL A 54 -20.62 -11.11 2.46
N LEU A 55 -21.65 -10.40 2.02
CA LEU A 55 -21.75 -9.88 0.67
C LEU A 55 -21.79 -8.34 0.70
N ASP A 56 -20.85 -7.69 0.01
CA ASP A 56 -20.98 -6.27 -0.26
C ASP A 56 -22.11 -5.98 -1.24
N LYS A 57 -22.76 -4.82 -1.12
CA LYS A 57 -23.84 -4.39 -2.01
C LYS A 57 -23.32 -3.57 -3.18
N ASP A 58 -22.81 -2.40 -2.86
CA ASP A 58 -22.52 -1.35 -3.83
C ASP A 58 -21.35 -1.77 -4.71
N ASP A 59 -21.46 -1.62 -6.02
CA ASP A 59 -20.43 -1.98 -7.01
C ASP A 59 -20.07 -3.49 -7.08
N CYS A 60 -20.55 -4.31 -6.14
CA CYS A 60 -20.38 -5.76 -6.07
C CYS A 60 -21.47 -6.52 -6.85
N PHE A 61 -22.72 -6.51 -6.36
CA PHE A 61 -23.88 -7.15 -7.04
C PHE A 61 -24.98 -6.17 -7.46
N ALA A 62 -24.90 -4.92 -7.01
CA ALA A 62 -25.87 -3.87 -7.32
C ALA A 62 -25.15 -2.56 -7.68
N TYR A 63 -25.79 -1.72 -8.49
CA TYR A 63 -25.33 -0.35 -8.70
C TYR A 63 -25.38 0.45 -7.38
N PRO A 64 -24.57 1.52 -7.23
CA PRO A 64 -24.71 2.47 -6.15
C PRO A 64 -26.17 2.95 -6.03
N ASP A 65 -26.68 3.05 -4.79
CA ASP A 65 -28.06 3.44 -4.44
C ASP A 65 -29.18 2.51 -4.93
N ALA A 66 -28.88 1.50 -5.75
CA ALA A 66 -29.85 0.48 -6.13
C ALA A 66 -30.23 -0.39 -4.91
N LYS A 67 -31.50 -0.77 -4.87
CA LYS A 67 -32.10 -1.62 -3.82
C LYS A 67 -32.28 -3.07 -4.29
N GLU A 68 -32.07 -3.32 -5.57
CA GLU A 68 -32.26 -4.60 -6.24
C GLU A 68 -30.93 -5.08 -6.82
N VAL A 69 -30.86 -6.40 -7.04
CA VAL A 69 -29.71 -7.04 -7.70
C VAL A 69 -29.64 -6.57 -9.15
N TYR A 70 -28.43 -6.27 -9.64
CA TYR A 70 -28.20 -5.95 -11.05
C TYR A 70 -28.75 -7.07 -11.95
N GLU A 71 -29.55 -6.72 -12.96
CA GLU A 71 -30.34 -7.67 -13.75
C GLU A 71 -29.52 -8.90 -14.24
N PRO A 72 -28.32 -8.71 -14.84
CA PRO A 72 -27.49 -9.83 -15.31
C PRO A 72 -26.96 -10.76 -14.20
N TYR A 73 -26.99 -10.32 -12.94
CA TYR A 73 -26.51 -11.08 -11.78
C TYR A 73 -27.61 -11.81 -11.02
N LYS A 74 -28.90 -11.57 -11.34
CA LYS A 74 -30.03 -12.15 -10.62
C LYS A 74 -30.00 -13.68 -10.59
N GLU A 75 -29.73 -14.34 -11.71
CA GLU A 75 -29.66 -15.81 -11.76
C GLU A 75 -28.55 -16.35 -10.86
N HIS A 76 -27.36 -15.73 -10.91
CA HIS A 76 -26.22 -16.14 -10.12
C HIS A 76 -26.40 -15.83 -8.63
N PHE A 77 -27.03 -14.70 -8.30
CA PHE A 77 -27.42 -14.34 -6.92
C PHE A 77 -28.39 -15.36 -6.33
N GLU A 78 -29.36 -15.83 -7.10
CA GLU A 78 -30.27 -16.90 -6.66
C GLU A 78 -29.55 -18.24 -6.44
N LYS A 79 -28.55 -18.57 -7.27
CA LYS A 79 -27.68 -19.74 -7.03
C LYS A 79 -26.94 -19.60 -5.70
N LEU A 80 -26.41 -18.41 -5.41
CA LEU A 80 -25.69 -18.12 -4.16
C LEU A 80 -26.63 -18.25 -2.95
N ARG A 81 -27.84 -17.69 -3.05
CA ARG A 81 -28.88 -17.75 -2.01
C ARG A 81 -29.32 -19.19 -1.72
N ARG A 82 -29.38 -20.06 -2.73
CA ARG A 82 -29.68 -21.49 -2.58
C ARG A 82 -28.53 -22.25 -1.90
N ALA A 83 -27.28 -21.90 -2.21
CA ALA A 83 -26.11 -22.51 -1.59
C ALA A 83 -25.94 -22.09 -0.12
N TYR A 84 -26.28 -20.83 0.21
CA TYR A 84 -26.20 -20.28 1.57
C TYR A 84 -27.57 -19.78 2.04
N PRO A 85 -28.51 -20.69 2.38
CA PRO A 85 -29.88 -20.32 2.69
C PRO A 85 -30.02 -19.62 4.05
N GLY A 86 -31.08 -18.81 4.16
CA GLY A 86 -31.47 -18.15 5.40
C GLY A 86 -30.43 -17.15 5.89
N ARG A 87 -30.01 -17.32 7.14
CA ARG A 87 -29.07 -16.42 7.85
C ARG A 87 -27.60 -16.66 7.47
N LYS A 88 -27.31 -17.61 6.58
CA LYS A 88 -25.96 -17.92 6.10
C LYS A 88 -25.46 -16.93 5.04
N LEU A 89 -26.35 -16.20 4.38
CA LEU A 89 -26.01 -15.11 3.48
C LEU A 89 -26.38 -13.78 4.16
N LEU A 90 -25.39 -12.90 4.30
CA LEU A 90 -25.51 -11.63 5.03
C LEU A 90 -24.99 -10.49 4.16
N ILE A 91 -25.78 -9.42 3.99
CA ILE A 91 -25.33 -8.21 3.28
C ILE A 91 -24.70 -7.24 4.28
N VAL A 92 -23.51 -6.74 3.96
CA VAL A 92 -22.81 -5.70 4.74
C VAL A 92 -22.34 -4.60 3.80
N SER A 93 -22.92 -3.40 3.90
CA SER A 93 -22.64 -2.26 3.02
C SER A 93 -22.33 -0.99 3.83
N ASN A 94 -21.43 -0.17 3.29
CA ASN A 94 -21.08 1.13 3.88
C ASN A 94 -22.16 2.23 3.66
N THR A 95 -23.20 1.91 2.89
CA THR A 95 -24.38 2.76 2.66
C THR A 95 -25.59 2.20 3.40
N SER A 96 -26.02 0.97 3.08
CA SER A 96 -27.21 0.33 3.66
C SER A 96 -26.86 -0.45 4.93
N GLY A 97 -27.49 -0.08 6.06
CA GLY A 97 -27.24 -0.69 7.37
C GLY A 97 -26.14 -0.01 8.20
N ALA A 98 -25.28 0.81 7.56
CA ALA A 98 -24.32 1.64 8.28
C ALA A 98 -25.06 2.79 8.98
N THR A 99 -25.21 2.77 10.31
CA THR A 99 -26.05 3.75 11.05
C THR A 99 -25.55 5.20 10.94
N THR A 100 -24.28 5.38 10.58
CA THR A 100 -23.70 6.69 10.27
C THR A 100 -24.19 7.29 8.94
N TRP A 101 -24.77 6.47 8.06
CA TRP A 101 -25.31 6.85 6.75
C TRP A 101 -26.82 6.59 6.65
N ASP A 102 -27.26 5.37 6.97
CA ASP A 102 -28.64 4.91 6.99
C ASP A 102 -29.21 4.97 8.41
N ARG A 103 -29.43 6.20 8.91
CA ARG A 103 -29.80 6.46 10.31
C ARG A 103 -31.07 5.73 10.77
N ASP A 104 -32.06 5.65 9.88
CA ASP A 104 -33.36 5.03 10.16
C ASP A 104 -33.44 3.58 9.64
N LEU A 105 -32.32 3.03 9.14
CA LEU A 105 -32.24 1.68 8.55
C LEU A 105 -33.23 1.45 7.39
N ALA A 106 -33.69 2.53 6.75
CA ALA A 106 -34.66 2.48 5.67
C ALA A 106 -34.07 1.85 4.41
N GLN A 107 -32.79 2.13 4.12
CA GLN A 107 -32.09 1.51 2.98
C GLN A 107 -31.86 0.03 3.23
N ALA A 108 -31.40 -0.34 4.43
CA ALA A 108 -31.25 -1.73 4.85
C ALA A 108 -32.56 -2.51 4.70
N ALA A 109 -33.68 -1.95 5.17
CA ALA A 109 -34.99 -2.58 5.05
C ALA A 109 -35.45 -2.72 3.58
N ALA A 110 -35.16 -1.74 2.73
CA ALA A 110 -35.51 -1.79 1.32
C ALA A 110 -34.68 -2.84 0.55
N VAL A 111 -33.37 -2.89 0.78
CA VAL A 111 -32.47 -3.91 0.19
C VAL A 111 -32.84 -5.30 0.68
N ALA A 112 -33.16 -5.46 1.96
CA ALA A 112 -33.58 -6.75 2.50
C ALA A 112 -34.89 -7.25 1.85
N ARG A 113 -35.85 -6.35 1.58
CA ARG A 113 -37.07 -6.69 0.84
C ARG A 113 -36.79 -7.02 -0.63
N GLY A 114 -35.91 -6.27 -1.30
CA GLY A 114 -35.60 -6.46 -2.72
C GLY A 114 -34.75 -7.70 -3.01
N THR A 115 -33.90 -8.10 -2.07
CA THR A 115 -32.97 -9.24 -2.26
C THR A 115 -33.41 -10.51 -1.53
N GLY A 116 -34.31 -10.38 -0.54
CA GLY A 116 -34.67 -11.50 0.35
C GLY A 116 -33.54 -11.91 1.30
N VAL A 117 -32.48 -11.09 1.44
CA VAL A 117 -31.29 -11.35 2.26
C VAL A 117 -31.21 -10.32 3.38
N HIS A 118 -30.80 -10.74 4.57
CA HIS A 118 -30.68 -9.83 5.70
C HIS A 118 -29.52 -8.85 5.50
N VAL A 119 -29.74 -7.57 5.81
CA VAL A 119 -28.70 -6.53 5.82
C VAL A 119 -28.32 -6.23 7.25
N LEU A 120 -27.02 -6.31 7.57
CA LEU A 120 -26.51 -6.10 8.93
C LEU A 120 -26.53 -4.61 9.31
N PRO A 121 -27.25 -4.21 10.37
CA PRO A 121 -27.09 -2.91 10.98
C PRO A 121 -25.75 -2.85 11.72
N HIS A 122 -24.92 -1.84 11.44
CA HIS A 122 -23.60 -1.71 12.08
C HIS A 122 -23.23 -0.24 12.28
N ALA A 123 -22.56 0.05 13.39
CA ALA A 123 -22.13 1.42 13.73
C ALA A 123 -20.81 1.80 13.06
N VAL A 124 -19.88 0.85 12.98
CA VAL A 124 -18.56 1.03 12.38
C VAL A 124 -18.59 0.54 10.95
N LYS A 125 -18.22 1.36 9.96
CA LYS A 125 -18.18 0.97 8.56
C LYS A 125 -17.06 -0.05 8.28
N LYS A 126 -17.14 -0.78 7.16
CA LYS A 126 -16.05 -1.62 6.65
C LYS A 126 -14.78 -0.79 6.42
N PRO A 127 -13.59 -1.31 6.77
CA PRO A 127 -13.29 -2.69 7.21
C PRO A 127 -13.48 -2.95 8.72
N GLY A 128 -13.99 -2.00 9.51
CA GLY A 128 -14.04 -2.10 10.98
C GLY A 128 -15.19 -2.92 11.58
N CYS A 129 -16.17 -3.35 10.80
CA CYS A 129 -17.38 -4.04 11.29
C CYS A 129 -17.22 -5.55 11.55
N GLY A 130 -16.00 -6.08 11.61
CA GLY A 130 -15.78 -7.54 11.75
C GLY A 130 -16.37 -8.12 13.03
N GLU A 131 -16.35 -7.37 14.13
CA GLU A 131 -16.96 -7.80 15.39
C GLU A 131 -18.49 -7.89 15.29
N ASP A 132 -19.14 -6.93 14.62
CA ASP A 132 -20.59 -6.92 14.40
C ASP A 132 -21.01 -8.13 13.55
N VAL A 133 -20.23 -8.46 12.50
CA VAL A 133 -20.45 -9.64 11.66
C VAL A 133 -20.37 -10.92 12.47
N MET A 134 -19.34 -11.10 13.29
CA MET A 134 -19.20 -12.31 14.10
C MET A 134 -20.23 -12.36 15.24
N ALA A 135 -20.63 -11.22 15.81
CA ALA A 135 -21.71 -11.15 16.79
C ALA A 135 -23.06 -11.58 16.19
N TYR A 136 -23.34 -11.18 14.94
CA TYR A 136 -24.51 -11.65 14.20
C TYR A 136 -24.51 -13.17 14.07
N PHE A 137 -23.42 -13.78 13.61
CA PHE A 137 -23.36 -15.23 13.43
C PHE A 137 -23.43 -16.00 14.76
N ARG A 138 -22.82 -15.47 15.84
CA ARG A 138 -22.95 -16.06 17.18
C ARG A 138 -24.39 -16.04 17.71
N SER A 139 -25.18 -15.04 17.35
CA SER A 139 -26.60 -14.97 17.73
C SER A 139 -27.51 -15.85 16.86
N HIS A 140 -26.96 -16.44 15.78
CA HIS A 140 -27.68 -17.32 14.85
C HIS A 140 -26.95 -18.67 14.72
N PRO A 141 -26.97 -19.53 15.76
CA PRO A 141 -26.24 -20.80 15.78
C PRO A 141 -26.67 -21.78 14.67
N GLU A 142 -27.87 -21.63 14.11
CA GLU A 142 -28.35 -22.42 12.96
C GLU A 142 -27.50 -22.22 11.69
N THR A 143 -26.72 -21.13 11.61
CA THR A 143 -25.76 -20.91 10.54
C THR A 143 -24.58 -21.89 10.62
N GLY A 144 -24.31 -22.42 11.81
CA GLY A 144 -23.18 -23.30 12.08
C GLY A 144 -21.83 -22.57 12.12
N VAL A 145 -21.79 -21.24 12.06
CA VAL A 145 -20.54 -20.47 12.13
C VAL A 145 -20.06 -20.37 13.57
N THR A 146 -18.90 -20.94 13.85
CA THR A 146 -18.23 -20.90 15.17
C THR A 146 -16.99 -20.02 15.14
N ASP A 147 -16.36 -19.89 13.98
CA ASP A 147 -15.10 -19.18 13.81
C ASP A 147 -15.09 -18.38 12.50
N ALA A 148 -14.32 -17.29 12.47
CA ALA A 148 -14.19 -16.41 11.32
C ALA A 148 -13.64 -17.12 10.06
N SER A 149 -12.81 -18.15 10.22
CA SER A 149 -12.29 -18.96 9.11
C SER A 149 -13.38 -19.71 8.32
N GLN A 150 -14.61 -19.73 8.84
CA GLN A 150 -15.79 -20.31 8.19
C GLN A 150 -16.62 -19.27 7.43
N VAL A 151 -16.19 -18.01 7.41
CA VAL A 151 -16.90 -16.91 6.75
C VAL A 151 -16.10 -16.46 5.52
N ALA A 152 -16.79 -16.32 4.39
CA ALA A 152 -16.24 -15.69 3.20
C ALA A 152 -16.82 -14.29 3.02
N VAL A 153 -15.98 -13.30 2.75
CA VAL A 153 -16.37 -11.93 2.41
C VAL A 153 -16.17 -11.73 0.91
N VAL A 154 -17.23 -11.31 0.23
CA VAL A 154 -17.26 -11.05 -1.21
C VAL A 154 -17.48 -9.55 -1.42
N GLY A 155 -16.61 -8.89 -2.18
CA GLY A 155 -16.76 -7.47 -2.49
C GLY A 155 -15.84 -7.01 -3.61
N ASP A 156 -16.00 -5.76 -4.05
CA ASP A 156 -15.27 -5.19 -5.18
C ASP A 156 -14.08 -4.30 -4.75
N ARG A 157 -13.95 -4.00 -3.46
CA ARG A 157 -12.91 -3.11 -2.93
C ARG A 157 -11.88 -3.85 -2.08
N LEU A 158 -10.61 -3.68 -2.42
CA LEU A 158 -9.49 -4.25 -1.68
C LEU A 158 -9.37 -3.66 -0.26
N THR A 159 -9.53 -2.34 -0.13
CA THR A 159 -9.28 -1.60 1.12
C THR A 159 -10.42 -1.67 2.14
N THR A 160 -11.58 -2.21 1.76
CA THR A 160 -12.71 -2.42 2.67
C THR A 160 -13.02 -3.90 2.82
N ASP A 161 -13.30 -4.62 1.74
CA ASP A 161 -13.88 -5.96 1.82
C ASP A 161 -12.81 -7.02 2.03
N MET A 162 -11.73 -6.98 1.24
CA MET A 162 -10.61 -7.90 1.45
C MET A 162 -9.92 -7.62 2.78
N MET A 163 -9.80 -6.34 3.13
CA MET A 163 -9.30 -5.93 4.44
C MET A 163 -10.19 -6.40 5.59
N LEU A 164 -11.52 -6.31 5.48
CA LEU A 164 -12.45 -6.88 6.46
C LEU A 164 -12.24 -8.39 6.61
N ALA A 165 -12.18 -9.12 5.48
CA ALA A 165 -11.99 -10.57 5.47
C ALA A 165 -10.71 -10.97 6.21
N ASN A 166 -9.59 -10.33 5.84
CA ASN A 166 -8.26 -10.63 6.37
C ASN A 166 -8.11 -10.20 7.83
N MET A 167 -8.74 -9.09 8.24
CA MET A 167 -8.75 -8.65 9.64
C MET A 167 -9.57 -9.57 10.55
N MET A 168 -10.68 -10.10 10.02
CA MET A 168 -11.53 -11.04 10.74
C MET A 168 -10.90 -12.45 10.83
N GLY A 169 -10.01 -12.80 9.90
CA GLY A 169 -9.45 -14.15 9.74
C GLY A 169 -10.30 -15.07 8.86
N GLY A 170 -11.17 -14.49 8.03
CA GLY A 170 -11.99 -15.20 7.05
C GLY A 170 -11.39 -15.20 5.64
N TRP A 171 -12.18 -15.65 4.67
CA TRP A 171 -11.77 -15.76 3.27
C TRP A 171 -12.21 -14.55 2.45
N GLY A 172 -11.33 -13.99 1.62
CA GLY A 172 -11.63 -12.81 0.79
C GLY A 172 -11.80 -13.17 -0.68
N PHE A 173 -12.97 -12.87 -1.25
CA PHE A 173 -13.30 -13.04 -2.67
C PHE A 173 -13.47 -11.67 -3.34
N TRP A 174 -12.53 -11.29 -4.19
CA TRP A 174 -12.52 -9.99 -4.84
C TRP A 174 -13.14 -10.06 -6.24
N ILE A 175 -14.12 -9.18 -6.49
CA ILE A 175 -14.70 -8.94 -7.81
C ILE A 175 -13.97 -7.74 -8.42
N ARG A 176 -13.17 -7.99 -9.45
CA ARG A 176 -12.28 -6.98 -10.03
C ARG A 176 -13.03 -5.90 -10.80
N ASP A 177 -14.00 -6.29 -11.61
CA ASP A 177 -14.61 -5.41 -12.61
C ASP A 177 -15.91 -4.75 -12.07
N GLY A 178 -16.57 -5.39 -11.11
CA GLY A 178 -17.77 -4.90 -10.43
C GLY A 178 -18.98 -4.67 -11.36
N VAL A 179 -19.95 -3.88 -10.90
CA VAL A 179 -21.11 -3.43 -11.72
C VAL A 179 -20.81 -2.11 -12.44
N VAL A 180 -19.92 -1.29 -11.90
CA VAL A 180 -19.52 0.02 -12.44
C VAL A 180 -18.07 -0.04 -12.97
N PRO A 181 -17.80 0.36 -14.23
CA PRO A 181 -16.45 0.38 -14.78
C PRO A 181 -15.49 1.25 -13.94
N MET A 182 -14.29 0.72 -13.65
CA MET A 182 -13.24 1.37 -12.82
C MET A 182 -12.96 2.83 -13.20
N ARG A 183 -13.10 3.19 -14.48
CA ARG A 183 -12.87 4.56 -15.01
C ARG A 183 -13.82 5.60 -14.41
N GLN A 184 -15.03 5.21 -14.01
CA GLN A 184 -16.02 6.10 -13.40
C GLN A 184 -15.90 6.18 -11.87
N LYS A 185 -15.34 5.16 -11.22
CA LYS A 185 -15.07 5.16 -9.76
C LYS A 185 -14.07 6.26 -9.35
N SER A 186 -13.12 6.60 -10.23
CA SER A 186 -12.09 7.61 -9.99
C SER A 186 -12.57 9.07 -10.10
N MET A 187 -13.74 9.35 -10.69
CA MET A 187 -14.17 10.75 -10.95
C MET A 187 -15.00 11.38 -9.82
N ASN A 188 -15.61 10.58 -8.94
CA ASN A 188 -16.49 11.07 -7.86
C ASN A 188 -15.96 10.79 -6.44
N GLY A 189 -14.78 10.20 -6.30
CA GLY A 189 -14.15 9.91 -5.01
C GLY A 189 -12.79 10.57 -4.90
N THR A 190 -12.60 11.42 -3.89
CA THR A 190 -11.34 12.10 -3.55
C THR A 190 -10.25 11.15 -2.99
N GLU A 191 -10.24 9.88 -3.42
CA GLU A 191 -9.30 8.83 -3.02
C GLU A 191 -9.10 7.88 -4.22
N SER A 192 -7.99 7.94 -4.97
CA SER A 192 -7.52 6.78 -5.80
C SER A 192 -6.33 7.03 -6.75
N THR A 193 -5.61 8.16 -6.72
CA THR A 193 -4.46 8.33 -7.63
C THR A 193 -3.21 7.52 -7.25
N PHE A 194 -3.06 7.10 -5.99
CA PHE A 194 -1.90 6.28 -5.55
C PHE A 194 -2.14 4.76 -5.62
N VAL A 195 -3.40 4.31 -5.50
CA VAL A 195 -3.79 2.88 -5.49
C VAL A 195 -3.91 2.32 -6.92
N SER A 196 -4.38 3.12 -7.87
CA SER A 196 -4.59 2.72 -9.27
C SER A 196 -3.31 2.35 -10.05
N ARG A 197 -2.13 2.77 -9.57
CA ARG A 197 -0.82 2.38 -10.14
C ARG A 197 -0.28 1.09 -9.52
N GLY A 198 -0.68 0.76 -8.29
CA GLY A 198 -0.41 -0.52 -7.62
C GLY A 198 -1.31 -1.65 -8.15
N GLU A 199 -2.58 -1.36 -8.40
CA GLU A 199 -3.57 -2.31 -8.95
C GLU A 199 -3.16 -2.88 -10.32
N ARG A 200 -2.52 -2.07 -11.17
CA ARG A 200 -2.01 -2.54 -12.48
C ARG A 200 -0.81 -3.49 -12.35
N ARG A 201 0.06 -3.27 -11.36
CA ARG A 201 1.26 -4.10 -11.14
C ARG A 201 0.96 -5.39 -10.38
N GLU A 202 0.04 -5.38 -9.42
CA GLU A 202 -0.35 -6.60 -8.72
C GLU A 202 -1.28 -7.49 -9.55
N ALA A 203 -2.14 -6.94 -10.41
CA ALA A 203 -2.90 -7.74 -11.37
C ALA A 203 -1.98 -8.42 -12.42
N ALA A 204 -0.93 -7.72 -12.87
CA ALA A 204 0.10 -8.31 -13.74
C ALA A 204 0.95 -9.36 -12.99
N PHE A 205 1.31 -9.11 -11.73
CA PHE A 205 2.08 -10.06 -10.91
C PHE A 205 1.28 -11.30 -10.52
N ALA A 206 -0.05 -11.17 -10.33
CA ALA A 206 -0.97 -12.29 -10.14
C ALA A 206 -1.20 -13.08 -11.44
N ALA A 207 -1.17 -12.42 -12.60
CA ALA A 207 -1.24 -13.08 -13.91
C ALA A 207 0.05 -13.80 -14.30
N GLU A 208 1.21 -13.32 -13.84
CA GLU A 208 2.54 -13.90 -14.12
C GLU A 208 2.94 -15.04 -13.15
N TYR A 209 2.18 -15.23 -12.06
CA TYR A 209 2.27 -16.41 -11.18
C TYR A 209 1.71 -17.71 -11.80
N ASN A 210 1.57 -17.73 -13.13
CA ASN A 210 0.85 -18.75 -13.89
C ASN A 210 1.75 -19.49 -14.91
N SER A 211 3.07 -19.49 -14.74
CA SER A 211 3.98 -20.33 -15.52
C SER A 211 4.92 -21.15 -14.64
N ALA A 212 5.08 -22.42 -15.01
CA ALA A 212 5.64 -23.58 -14.30
C ALA A 212 7.07 -23.49 -13.69
N ALA A 213 7.66 -22.30 -13.54
CA ALA A 213 9.04 -22.12 -13.09
C ALA A 213 9.24 -22.24 -11.56
N LEU A 214 8.19 -22.07 -10.74
CA LEU A 214 8.31 -22.11 -9.28
C LEU A 214 8.20 -23.51 -8.65
N CYS A 215 7.99 -24.56 -9.45
CA CYS A 215 8.05 -25.95 -8.95
C CYS A 215 9.50 -26.47 -8.81
N ILE A 216 10.46 -25.85 -9.52
CA ILE A 216 11.87 -26.30 -9.53
C ILE A 216 12.68 -25.69 -8.38
N ILE A 217 12.32 -24.49 -7.91
CA ILE A 217 13.08 -23.78 -6.87
C ILE A 217 12.66 -24.24 -5.45
N ILE A 218 11.39 -24.55 -5.23
CA ILE A 218 10.89 -24.98 -3.90
C ILE A 218 11.38 -26.39 -3.53
N ARG A 219 11.66 -27.26 -4.51
CA ARG A 219 12.21 -28.61 -4.24
C ARG A 219 13.68 -28.60 -3.79
N ARG A 220 14.40 -27.47 -3.99
CA ARG A 220 15.85 -27.37 -3.71
C ARG A 220 16.18 -26.72 -2.35
N VAL A 221 15.22 -26.03 -1.72
CA VAL A 221 15.44 -25.29 -0.46
C VAL A 221 14.93 -26.04 0.77
N TYR A 222 13.99 -26.99 0.62
CA TYR A 222 13.39 -27.72 1.76
C TYR A 222 13.99 -29.10 2.10
N CYS A 223 15.02 -29.54 1.38
CA CYS A 223 15.67 -30.85 1.62
C CYS A 223 17.12 -30.72 2.11
N SER A 224 17.38 -29.85 3.09
CA SER A 224 18.73 -29.62 3.64
C SER A 224 18.84 -29.80 5.16
N ARG A 225 17.89 -30.46 5.82
CA ARG A 225 18.01 -30.92 7.21
C ARG A 225 17.71 -32.41 7.38
N GLN A 226 18.63 -33.26 6.92
CA GLN A 226 18.83 -34.59 7.50
C GLN A 226 20.35 -34.90 7.59
N PRO A 227 20.80 -35.58 8.66
CA PRO A 227 22.21 -35.84 8.92
C PRO A 227 22.81 -36.90 7.97
N ARG A 228 24.11 -36.73 7.68
CA ARG A 228 24.93 -37.48 6.71
C ARG A 228 25.29 -38.89 7.21
N LEU A 229 25.38 -39.84 6.28
CA LEU A 229 26.25 -41.04 6.28
C LEU A 229 26.72 -41.32 4.81
N PRO A 230 27.81 -42.08 4.57
CA PRO A 230 28.90 -41.66 3.67
C PRO A 230 28.94 -42.33 2.27
N HIS A 231 29.57 -41.59 1.33
CA HIS A 231 30.35 -41.91 0.10
C HIS A 231 30.39 -43.36 -0.50
N PRO A 232 30.61 -43.57 -1.84
CA PRO A 232 31.65 -42.89 -2.65
C PRO A 232 31.43 -42.63 -4.17
N LEU A 233 32.19 -41.63 -4.66
CA LEU A 233 32.95 -41.51 -5.93
C LEU A 233 32.29 -41.71 -7.32
N ARG A 234 32.28 -40.66 -8.17
CA ARG A 234 33.20 -40.45 -9.34
C ARG A 234 32.82 -39.22 -10.22
N PRO A 235 33.74 -38.70 -11.08
CA PRO A 235 33.77 -37.30 -11.56
C PRO A 235 33.45 -37.15 -13.06
N PHE A 236 33.02 -35.97 -13.52
CA PHE A 236 33.05 -35.60 -14.96
C PHE A 236 32.95 -34.05 -15.10
N ARG A 237 34.07 -33.34 -15.34
CA ARG A 237 34.68 -32.88 -16.62
C ARG A 237 33.92 -31.75 -17.36
N TYR A 238 34.55 -30.57 -17.40
CA TYR A 238 34.40 -29.50 -18.41
C TYR A 238 35.03 -29.91 -19.76
N PRO A 239 34.72 -29.24 -20.89
CA PRO A 239 35.52 -28.10 -21.43
C PRO A 239 34.64 -26.91 -21.92
N ALA A 240 35.04 -25.62 -21.86
CA ALA A 240 35.98 -24.83 -22.70
C ALA A 240 35.40 -24.33 -24.05
N THR A 241 35.24 -23.00 -24.25
CA THR A 241 35.97 -22.07 -25.18
C THR A 241 35.21 -21.73 -26.50
N PHE A 242 34.66 -20.49 -26.67
CA PHE A 242 35.10 -19.31 -27.51
C PHE A 242 34.79 -19.41 -29.04
N PRO A 243 34.85 -18.36 -29.93
CA PRO A 243 34.99 -16.87 -29.77
C PRO A 243 34.21 -15.93 -30.77
N PHE A 244 34.05 -14.63 -30.40
CA PHE A 244 34.22 -13.31 -31.13
C PHE A 244 33.54 -13.01 -32.53
N PRO A 245 33.65 -11.79 -33.15
CA PRO A 245 32.87 -10.56 -32.89
C PRO A 245 32.43 -9.78 -34.17
N VAL A 246 31.72 -8.64 -34.04
CA VAL A 246 31.80 -7.54 -35.03
C VAL A 246 31.70 -6.18 -34.31
N ALA A 247 32.68 -5.32 -34.61
CA ALA A 247 32.81 -3.93 -34.20
C ALA A 247 32.13 -2.99 -35.19
N TYR A 248 31.79 -1.77 -34.77
CA TYR A 248 31.97 -0.57 -35.60
C TYR A 248 32.28 0.64 -34.72
N THR A 249 33.07 1.54 -35.30
CA THR A 249 34.02 2.45 -34.67
C THR A 249 33.81 3.84 -35.26
N ILE A 250 33.81 4.86 -34.39
CA ILE A 250 34.25 6.28 -34.53
C ILE A 250 33.54 7.18 -35.57
N TYR A 251 33.07 8.35 -35.11
CA TYR A 251 33.57 9.66 -35.57
C TYR A 251 33.45 10.69 -34.44
N THR A 252 34.60 11.18 -33.98
CA THR A 252 34.80 12.42 -33.24
C THR A 252 35.38 13.44 -34.21
N GLU A 253 34.80 14.63 -34.30
CA GLU A 253 35.47 15.80 -34.88
C GLU A 253 35.51 16.95 -33.88
N HIS A 254 36.73 17.43 -33.70
CA HIS A 254 37.17 18.64 -33.02
C HIS A 254 36.96 19.85 -33.94
N THR A 255 36.51 20.98 -33.40
CA THR A 255 36.96 22.30 -33.86
C THR A 255 37.08 23.24 -32.65
N ASP A 256 38.31 23.68 -32.41
CA ASP A 256 38.71 24.72 -31.46
C ASP A 256 38.56 26.14 -32.07
N THR A 257 38.63 27.14 -31.17
CA THR A 257 38.99 28.56 -31.36
C THR A 257 37.89 29.58 -31.71
N MET A 258 37.49 30.41 -30.73
CA MET A 258 37.94 31.80 -30.53
C MET A 258 36.98 32.60 -29.62
N SER A 259 37.57 33.49 -28.83
CA SER A 259 36.96 34.33 -27.81
C SER A 259 36.61 35.75 -28.32
N LEU A 260 35.39 36.23 -27.93
CA LEU A 260 34.91 37.63 -27.76
C LEU A 260 34.63 38.52 -29.01
N PRO A 261 33.83 39.62 -28.95
CA PRO A 261 32.69 40.01 -28.07
C PRO A 261 31.44 40.57 -28.85
N LEU A 262 30.34 40.85 -28.12
CA LEU A 262 29.17 41.72 -28.41
C LEU A 262 28.70 41.99 -29.87
N GLY A 263 27.39 41.78 -30.13
CA GLY A 263 26.63 42.60 -31.08
C GLY A 263 25.38 41.97 -31.73
N GLY A 264 24.20 42.28 -31.18
CA GLY A 264 22.90 42.47 -31.85
C GLY A 264 22.42 41.57 -33.01
N GLY A 265 21.21 41.01 -32.86
CA GLY A 265 20.38 40.63 -34.01
C GLY A 265 19.43 39.46 -33.76
N ALA A 266 18.14 39.78 -33.63
CA ALA A 266 17.01 38.88 -33.39
C ALA A 266 16.87 37.70 -34.37
N MET A 267 16.24 36.61 -33.91
CA MET A 267 15.00 36.03 -34.48
C MET A 267 14.52 34.84 -33.64
N GLY A 268 13.29 34.94 -33.09
CA GLY A 268 12.42 33.77 -32.87
C GLY A 268 12.26 33.15 -31.47
N ALA A 269 12.05 33.93 -30.41
CA ALA A 269 11.45 33.40 -29.17
C ALA A 269 9.92 33.64 -29.19
N PRO A 270 9.08 32.71 -28.72
CA PRO A 270 7.63 32.93 -28.62
C PRO A 270 7.33 34.08 -27.64
N PRO A 271 6.22 34.80 -27.82
CA PRO A 271 5.93 35.99 -27.01
C PRO A 271 5.70 35.58 -25.56
N MET A 272 6.53 36.11 -24.67
CA MET A 272 6.26 36.13 -23.24
C MET A 272 4.98 36.95 -23.01
N PRO A 273 3.98 36.44 -22.26
CA PRO A 273 2.80 37.23 -21.93
C PRO A 273 3.21 38.39 -21.02
N MET A 274 3.19 39.60 -21.59
CA MET A 274 3.16 40.87 -20.86
C MET A 274 1.75 41.07 -20.30
N GLY A 275 1.59 40.88 -18.99
CA GLY A 275 0.36 41.22 -18.29
C GLY A 275 0.28 40.53 -16.93
N GLY A 276 0.28 41.31 -15.86
CA GLY A 276 0.04 40.82 -14.50
C GLY A 276 0.32 41.88 -13.43
N SER A 277 -0.69 42.16 -12.62
CA SER A 277 -0.77 43.21 -11.59
C SER A 277 0.25 43.00 -10.44
N ALA A 278 0.38 43.97 -9.53
CA ALA A 278 1.29 43.91 -8.38
C ALA A 278 1.11 42.64 -7.48
N GLU A 279 -0.02 41.95 -7.61
CA GLU A 279 -0.31 40.67 -6.96
C GLU A 279 0.51 39.49 -7.54
N ASP A 280 0.83 39.53 -8.84
CA ASP A 280 1.62 38.50 -9.54
C ASP A 280 3.12 38.56 -9.19
N GLN A 281 3.63 39.73 -8.81
CA GLN A 281 5.01 39.86 -8.31
C GLN A 281 5.17 39.14 -6.97
N GLY A 282 4.16 39.22 -6.08
CA GLY A 282 4.16 38.50 -4.81
C GLY A 282 4.14 36.98 -4.99
N VAL A 283 3.33 36.47 -5.93
CA VAL A 283 3.26 35.03 -6.24
C VAL A 283 4.55 34.53 -6.91
N LYS A 284 5.16 35.32 -7.80
CA LYS A 284 6.44 34.99 -8.43
C LYS A 284 7.60 35.00 -7.43
N ALA A 285 7.64 35.98 -6.53
CA ALA A 285 8.62 36.02 -5.44
C ALA A 285 8.46 34.82 -4.49
N MET A 286 7.23 34.42 -4.20
CA MET A 286 6.95 33.24 -3.37
C MET A 286 7.33 31.93 -4.07
N LYS A 287 7.06 31.78 -5.37
CA LYS A 287 7.51 30.63 -6.17
C LYS A 287 9.04 30.54 -6.24
N ALA A 288 9.71 31.65 -6.50
CA ALA A 288 11.18 31.70 -6.49
C ALA A 288 11.77 31.36 -5.11
N ALA A 289 11.13 31.79 -4.03
CA ALA A 289 11.53 31.42 -2.67
C ALA A 289 11.32 29.92 -2.39
N MET A 290 10.24 29.31 -2.88
CA MET A 290 9.98 27.86 -2.74
C MET A 290 10.90 27.01 -3.61
N GLU A 291 11.36 27.53 -4.75
CA GLU A 291 12.32 26.85 -5.63
C GLU A 291 13.78 26.97 -5.15
N SER A 292 14.05 27.89 -4.23
CA SER A 292 15.38 28.01 -3.61
C SER A 292 15.77 26.73 -2.85
N CYS A 293 17.07 26.46 -2.75
CA CYS A 293 17.56 25.29 -1.99
C CYS A 293 17.13 25.32 -0.52
N VAL A 294 16.99 26.52 0.06
CA VAL A 294 16.45 26.69 1.41
C VAL A 294 14.97 26.31 1.44
N GLY A 295 14.19 26.77 0.46
CA GLY A 295 12.77 26.41 0.32
C GLY A 295 12.56 24.89 0.17
N LYS A 296 13.30 24.25 -0.74
CA LYS A 296 13.25 22.79 -0.95
C LYS A 296 13.65 22.01 0.30
N SER A 297 14.74 22.43 0.97
CA SER A 297 15.21 21.80 2.21
C SER A 297 14.18 21.91 3.34
N VAL A 298 13.58 23.09 3.54
CA VAL A 298 12.54 23.28 4.56
C VAL A 298 11.29 22.46 4.24
N MET A 299 10.83 22.49 2.98
CA MET A 299 9.64 21.73 2.57
C MET A 299 9.85 20.22 2.73
N SER A 300 11.00 19.71 2.31
CA SER A 300 11.36 18.30 2.49
C SER A 300 11.52 17.94 3.97
N GLY A 301 12.10 18.83 4.78
CA GLY A 301 12.19 18.64 6.22
C GLY A 301 10.82 18.57 6.91
N VAL A 302 9.87 19.44 6.54
CA VAL A 302 8.50 19.41 7.06
C VAL A 302 7.76 18.14 6.62
N MET A 303 7.89 17.75 5.34
CA MET A 303 7.29 16.52 4.82
C MET A 303 7.87 15.28 5.51
N GLY A 304 9.20 15.23 5.68
CA GLY A 304 9.88 14.17 6.41
C GLY A 304 9.47 14.12 7.88
N PHE A 305 9.32 15.27 8.54
CA PHE A 305 8.85 15.35 9.91
C PHE A 305 7.42 14.80 10.06
N GLY A 306 6.51 15.19 9.15
CA GLY A 306 5.13 14.68 9.13
C GLY A 306 5.08 13.16 8.92
N MET A 307 5.79 12.67 7.91
CA MET A 307 5.86 11.24 7.62
C MET A 307 6.51 10.44 8.76
N GLY A 308 7.58 10.95 9.35
CA GLY A 308 8.25 10.32 10.50
C GLY A 308 7.39 10.32 11.77
N GLY A 309 6.56 11.35 11.98
CA GLY A 309 5.59 11.40 13.08
C GLY A 309 4.51 10.34 12.95
N LEU A 310 3.95 10.18 11.74
CA LEU A 310 2.97 9.14 11.44
C LEU A 310 3.58 7.73 11.59
N PHE A 311 4.76 7.52 11.00
CA PHE A 311 5.50 6.25 11.12
C PHE A 311 5.85 5.93 12.58
N GLY A 312 6.29 6.93 13.35
CA GLY A 312 6.66 6.74 14.76
C GLY A 312 5.47 6.51 15.68
N MET A 313 4.32 7.14 15.42
CA MET A 313 3.08 6.87 16.15
C MET A 313 2.59 5.45 15.86
N PHE A 314 2.68 5.01 14.61
CA PHE A 314 2.35 3.64 14.21
C PHE A 314 3.28 2.61 14.87
N MET A 315 4.60 2.79 14.78
CA MET A 315 5.57 1.87 15.38
C MET A 315 5.41 1.79 16.90
N ALA A 316 5.10 2.91 17.56
CA ALA A 316 4.78 2.91 18.97
C ALA A 316 3.49 2.15 19.27
N SER A 317 2.43 2.31 18.45
CA SER A 317 1.17 1.56 18.63
C SER A 317 1.35 0.05 18.51
N MET A 318 2.15 -0.43 17.55
CA MET A 318 2.43 -1.87 17.41
C MET A 318 3.25 -2.43 18.58
N SER A 319 4.14 -1.62 19.18
CA SER A 319 4.91 -2.05 20.36
C SER A 319 4.04 -2.22 21.63
N TYR A 320 2.84 -1.63 21.66
CA TYR A 320 1.87 -1.84 22.74
C TYR A 320 0.94 -3.04 22.50
N ASP A 321 0.68 -3.43 21.24
CA ASP A 321 -0.08 -4.66 20.90
C ASP A 321 0.73 -5.95 21.13
N THR A 322 2.06 -5.87 21.20
CA THR A 322 2.95 -7.03 21.40
C THR A 322 3.07 -7.53 22.85
N VAL A 323 2.28 -7.00 23.79
CA VAL A 323 2.32 -7.41 25.22
C VAL A 323 1.88 -8.88 25.42
N GLY A 324 1.28 -9.54 24.41
CA GLY A 324 0.90 -10.96 24.45
C GLY A 324 1.92 -11.97 23.92
N THR A 325 2.92 -11.59 23.10
CA THR A 325 3.81 -12.58 22.45
C THR A 325 5.24 -12.05 22.19
N SER A 326 6.09 -12.15 23.21
CA SER A 326 7.55 -12.40 23.19
C SER A 326 8.56 -11.46 22.48
N LEU A 327 9.61 -11.12 23.25
CA LEU A 327 11.06 -11.04 22.88
C LEU A 327 11.57 -9.87 22.01
N ALA A 328 11.64 -8.65 22.56
CA ALA A 328 12.74 -7.70 22.33
C ALA A 328 12.74 -6.62 23.43
N GLY A 329 13.87 -6.44 24.10
CA GLY A 329 13.94 -5.89 25.45
C GLY A 329 13.65 -4.39 25.56
N ASN A 330 12.74 -4.06 26.49
CA ASN A 330 12.84 -2.87 27.33
C ASN A 330 12.05 -3.13 28.61
N GLN A 331 12.77 -3.32 29.73
CA GLN A 331 12.25 -3.52 31.10
C GLN A 331 11.25 -2.42 31.53
N ALA A 332 11.15 -1.31 30.79
CA ALA A 332 10.22 -0.21 31.02
C ALA A 332 8.73 -0.55 30.79
N HIS A 333 8.37 -1.59 30.02
CA HIS A 333 6.95 -1.89 29.70
C HIS A 333 6.25 -2.75 30.75
N GLN A 334 6.99 -3.48 31.61
CA GLN A 334 6.37 -4.27 32.68
C GLN A 334 5.99 -3.42 33.91
N ALA A 335 6.61 -2.25 34.07
CA ALA A 335 6.25 -1.31 35.15
C ALA A 335 4.91 -0.59 34.90
N ILE A 336 4.41 -0.56 33.66
CA ILE A 336 3.18 0.14 33.29
C ILE A 336 1.94 -0.73 33.58
N ALA A 337 2.05 -2.05 33.47
CA ALA A 337 0.93 -2.98 33.66
C ALA A 337 0.32 -2.97 35.08
N ASN A 338 1.07 -2.48 36.08
CA ASN A 338 0.65 -2.49 37.49
C ASN A 338 0.10 -1.14 38.00
N MET A 339 -0.07 -0.13 37.14
CA MET A 339 -0.63 1.19 37.53
C MET A 339 -2.15 1.28 37.23
N PRO A 340 -2.93 2.19 37.85
CA PRO A 340 -4.34 2.37 37.49
C PRO A 340 -4.50 2.74 36.00
N LEU A 341 -5.54 2.22 35.32
CA LEU A 341 -5.77 2.32 33.87
C LEU A 341 -5.60 3.75 33.30
N ARG A 342 -6.03 4.77 34.04
CA ARG A 342 -5.88 6.19 33.66
C ARG A 342 -4.42 6.64 33.61
N GLN A 343 -3.59 6.12 34.51
CA GLN A 343 -2.17 6.41 34.57
C GLN A 343 -1.39 5.60 33.52
N GLN A 344 -1.81 4.37 33.24
CA GLN A 344 -1.27 3.58 32.13
C GLN A 344 -1.48 4.27 30.78
N LEU A 345 -2.70 4.77 30.53
CA LEU A 345 -3.00 5.51 29.31
C LEU A 345 -2.20 6.81 29.23
N LYS A 346 -2.12 7.60 30.31
CA LYS A 346 -1.36 8.85 30.33
C LYS A 346 0.14 8.64 30.08
N VAL A 347 0.72 7.59 30.65
CA VAL A 347 2.13 7.23 30.43
C VAL A 347 2.34 6.68 29.01
N GLY A 348 1.43 5.84 28.52
CA GLY A 348 1.46 5.31 27.15
C GLY A 348 1.35 6.40 26.08
N PHE A 349 0.44 7.36 26.23
CA PHE A 349 0.34 8.51 25.33
C PHE A 349 1.60 9.39 25.37
N LYS A 350 2.20 9.59 26.55
CA LYS A 350 3.43 10.38 26.69
C LYS A 350 4.63 9.70 26.03
N ASP A 351 4.77 8.38 26.19
CA ASP A 351 5.84 7.59 25.57
C ASP A 351 5.65 7.46 24.05
N MET A 352 4.42 7.17 23.59
CA MET A 352 4.05 7.19 22.18
C MET A 352 4.37 8.53 21.51
N GLY A 353 4.00 9.65 22.15
CA GLY A 353 4.31 10.99 21.67
C GLY A 353 5.81 11.26 21.63
N THR A 354 6.56 10.85 22.66
CA THR A 354 8.02 11.04 22.72
C THR A 354 8.74 10.26 21.62
N ARG A 355 8.34 9.01 21.38
CA ARG A 355 8.92 8.17 20.31
C ARG A 355 8.54 8.68 18.92
N SER A 356 7.27 9.04 18.71
CA SER A 356 6.79 9.63 17.46
C SER A 356 7.54 10.93 17.13
N PHE A 357 7.72 11.81 18.13
CA PHE A 357 8.45 13.05 17.96
C PHE A 357 9.95 12.85 17.69
N SER A 358 10.57 11.86 18.32
CA SER A 358 11.97 11.49 18.04
C SER A 358 12.14 11.00 16.60
N MET A 359 11.22 10.16 16.11
CA MET A 359 11.23 9.70 14.72
C MET A 359 10.97 10.84 13.73
N ALA A 360 9.96 11.67 13.99
CA ALA A 360 9.68 12.87 13.21
C ALA A 360 10.92 13.76 13.06
N LYS A 361 11.65 14.03 14.17
CA LYS A 361 12.90 14.79 14.13
C LYS A 361 13.97 14.14 13.24
N ASN A 362 14.14 12.83 13.32
CA ASN A 362 15.16 12.13 12.53
C ASN A 362 14.82 12.14 11.03
N PHE A 363 13.57 11.85 10.67
CA PHE A 363 13.13 11.91 9.27
C PHE A 363 13.13 13.34 8.71
N GLY A 364 12.75 14.33 9.52
CA GLY A 364 12.85 15.74 9.14
C GLY A 364 14.30 16.17 8.88
N LYS A 365 15.25 15.74 9.73
CA LYS A 365 16.69 15.99 9.50
C LYS A 365 17.20 15.33 8.23
N VAL A 366 16.82 14.07 7.99
CA VAL A 366 17.20 13.34 6.77
C VAL A 366 16.67 14.05 5.52
N GLY A 367 15.39 14.40 5.49
CA GLY A 367 14.76 15.08 4.34
C GLY A 367 15.38 16.45 4.08
N ALA A 368 15.54 17.26 5.12
CA ALA A 368 16.14 18.59 4.99
C ALA A 368 17.59 18.53 4.48
N LEU A 369 18.42 17.62 5.02
CA LEU A 369 19.81 17.47 4.59
C LEU A 369 19.90 16.93 3.17
N PHE A 370 19.14 15.89 2.83
CA PHE A 370 19.17 15.27 1.51
C PHE A 370 18.80 16.29 0.43
N SER A 371 17.64 16.95 0.58
CA SER A 371 17.16 17.93 -0.41
C SER A 371 18.05 19.17 -0.50
N GLY A 372 18.61 19.63 0.64
CA GLY A 372 19.53 20.76 0.66
C GLY A 372 20.85 20.47 -0.04
N ILE A 373 21.43 19.29 0.20
CA ILE A 373 22.70 18.87 -0.41
C ILE A 373 22.51 18.58 -1.89
N GLU A 374 21.43 17.90 -2.27
CA GLU A 374 21.10 17.64 -3.68
C GLU A 374 20.97 18.95 -4.45
N CYS A 375 20.15 19.90 -3.97
CA CYS A 375 19.99 21.20 -4.60
C CYS A 375 21.31 22.00 -4.66
N GLY A 376 22.14 21.90 -3.63
CA GLY A 376 23.47 22.52 -3.63
C GLY A 376 24.40 21.92 -4.69
N ILE A 377 24.41 20.60 -4.84
CA ILE A 377 25.21 19.90 -5.86
C ILE A 377 24.68 20.24 -7.26
N GLU A 378 23.37 20.25 -7.46
CA GLU A 378 22.74 20.66 -8.72
C GLU A 378 23.12 22.10 -9.09
N GLY A 379 23.07 23.02 -8.12
CA GLY A 379 23.47 24.41 -8.31
C GLY A 379 24.94 24.57 -8.71
N MET A 380 25.83 23.74 -8.14
CA MET A 380 27.27 23.78 -8.47
C MET A 380 27.61 23.07 -9.80
N ARG A 381 26.90 21.99 -10.16
CA ARG A 381 27.19 21.19 -11.36
C ARG A 381 26.36 21.60 -12.58
N ALA A 382 25.31 22.40 -12.40
CA ALA A 382 24.36 22.83 -13.42
C ALA A 382 23.80 21.68 -14.30
N LYS A 383 23.73 20.48 -13.73
CA LYS A 383 23.22 19.25 -14.34
C LYS A 383 22.36 18.53 -13.31
N ASN A 384 21.27 17.89 -13.73
CA ASN A 384 20.48 16.95 -12.93
C ASN A 384 20.76 15.53 -13.45
N ASP A 385 21.63 14.79 -12.77
CA ASP A 385 21.99 13.41 -13.10
C ASP A 385 21.87 12.49 -11.88
N LEU A 386 21.89 11.17 -12.11
CA LEU A 386 21.84 10.16 -11.04
C LEU A 386 22.99 10.33 -10.03
N ALA A 387 24.15 10.83 -10.48
CA ALA A 387 25.30 11.05 -9.62
C ALA A 387 25.04 12.12 -8.55
N ASN A 388 24.19 13.11 -8.81
CA ASN A 388 23.79 14.09 -7.79
C ASN A 388 23.03 13.45 -6.63
N GLY A 389 22.03 12.61 -6.93
CA GLY A 389 21.26 11.89 -5.91
C GLY A 389 22.14 10.95 -5.08
N VAL A 390 23.06 10.23 -5.74
CA VAL A 390 24.02 9.34 -5.07
C VAL A 390 25.00 10.10 -4.18
N ALA A 391 25.56 11.22 -4.67
CA ALA A 391 26.47 12.06 -3.89
C ALA A 391 25.76 12.72 -2.71
N ALA A 392 24.54 13.23 -2.91
CA ALA A 392 23.72 13.81 -1.85
C ALA A 392 23.34 12.77 -0.80
N GLY A 393 23.00 11.55 -1.22
CA GLY A 393 22.78 10.40 -0.35
C GLY A 393 24.01 10.09 0.49
N CYS A 394 25.18 9.90 -0.14
CA CYS A 394 26.43 9.63 0.56
C CYS A 394 26.75 10.70 1.63
N LEU A 395 26.70 11.98 1.25
CA LEU A 395 27.02 13.08 2.15
C LEU A 395 26.02 13.16 3.31
N THR A 396 24.72 12.99 3.04
CA THR A 396 23.68 12.97 4.07
C THR A 396 23.93 11.83 5.07
N GLY A 397 24.19 10.62 4.58
CA GLY A 397 24.47 9.46 5.42
C GLY A 397 25.74 9.64 6.28
N ALA A 398 26.80 10.20 5.70
CA ALA A 398 28.03 10.50 6.43
C ALA A 398 27.82 11.58 7.51
N ILE A 399 27.10 12.66 7.19
CA ILE A 399 26.82 13.76 8.13
C ILE A 399 25.98 13.27 9.32
N LEU A 400 24.98 12.42 9.07
CA LEU A 400 24.13 11.87 10.12
C LEU A 400 24.90 10.92 11.05
N ALA A 401 25.84 10.14 10.51
CA ALA A 401 26.65 9.20 11.26
C ALA A 401 27.94 9.79 11.85
N LYS A 402 28.19 11.10 11.69
CA LYS A 402 29.45 11.75 12.09
C LYS A 402 29.83 11.53 13.55
N ASN A 403 28.85 11.45 14.45
CA ASN A 403 29.08 11.28 15.88
C ASN A 403 29.32 9.81 16.28
N ALA A 404 29.08 8.86 15.38
CA ALA A 404 29.27 7.42 15.61
C ALA A 404 30.63 6.90 15.13
N GLY A 405 31.48 7.79 14.61
CA GLY A 405 32.86 7.48 14.19
C GLY A 405 33.01 7.22 12.68
N PRO A 406 34.28 7.10 12.19
CA PRO A 406 34.58 7.07 10.75
C PRO A 406 33.99 5.86 10.02
N THR A 407 33.95 4.70 10.68
CA THR A 407 33.37 3.47 10.11
C THR A 407 31.87 3.60 9.94
N ALA A 408 31.18 4.24 10.90
CA ALA A 408 29.76 4.54 10.78
C ALA A 408 29.48 5.59 9.70
N MET A 409 30.35 6.59 9.52
CA MET A 409 30.26 7.55 8.42
C MET A 409 30.39 6.88 7.05
N ALA A 410 31.37 5.99 6.89
CA ALA A 410 31.57 5.24 5.65
C ALA A 410 30.37 4.31 5.36
N GLY A 411 29.90 3.57 6.38
CA GLY A 411 28.71 2.74 6.27
C GLY A 411 27.45 3.53 5.95
N GLY A 412 27.26 4.68 6.61
CA GLY A 412 26.15 5.60 6.37
C GLY A 412 26.16 6.17 4.95
N CYS A 413 27.33 6.60 4.46
CA CYS A 413 27.50 7.04 3.08
C CYS A 413 27.12 5.95 2.09
N ALA A 414 27.68 4.74 2.23
CA ALA A 414 27.42 3.65 1.30
C ALA A 414 25.92 3.26 1.27
N ALA A 415 25.29 3.17 2.44
CA ALA A 415 23.88 2.82 2.54
C ALA A 415 22.96 3.87 1.90
N PHE A 416 23.17 5.16 2.22
CA PHE A 416 22.34 6.23 1.65
C PHE A 416 22.63 6.45 0.15
N ALA A 417 23.87 6.29 -0.30
CA ALA A 417 24.21 6.36 -1.72
C ALA A 417 23.48 5.28 -2.53
N ALA A 418 23.50 4.04 -2.05
CA ALA A 418 22.80 2.93 -2.70
C ALA A 418 21.29 3.12 -2.70
N PHE A 419 20.72 3.58 -1.57
CA PHE A 419 19.30 3.87 -1.47
C PHE A 419 18.87 4.99 -2.44
N SER A 420 19.63 6.09 -2.49
CA SER A 420 19.37 7.18 -3.42
C SER A 420 19.49 6.74 -4.88
N ALA A 421 20.49 5.90 -5.22
CA ALA A 421 20.62 5.34 -6.56
C ALA A 421 19.38 4.53 -6.97
N ALA A 422 18.87 3.69 -6.07
CA ALA A 422 17.72 2.84 -6.33
C ALA A 422 16.43 3.66 -6.55
N ILE A 423 16.21 4.68 -5.72
CA ILE A 423 15.04 5.56 -5.84
C ILE A 423 15.10 6.36 -7.14
N ASP A 424 16.24 6.96 -7.46
CA ASP A 424 16.40 7.72 -8.70
C ASP A 424 16.31 6.85 -9.95
N ALA A 425 16.86 5.63 -9.91
CA ALA A 425 16.72 4.67 -11.01
C ALA A 425 15.26 4.26 -11.21
N TYR A 426 14.54 4.03 -10.11
CA TYR A 426 13.11 3.71 -10.14
C TYR A 426 12.26 4.87 -10.70
N MET A 427 12.56 6.12 -10.31
CA MET A 427 11.83 7.30 -10.79
C MET A 427 12.11 7.64 -12.26
N ARG A 428 13.31 7.31 -12.76
CA ARG A 428 13.72 7.55 -14.17
C ARG A 428 13.36 6.40 -15.11
N GLN A 429 12.83 5.30 -14.61
CA GLN A 429 12.41 4.18 -15.46
C GLN A 429 11.17 4.60 -16.27
N PRO A 430 11.17 4.49 -17.62
CA PRO A 430 9.99 4.80 -18.42
C PRO A 430 8.84 3.89 -17.99
N SER A 431 7.62 4.43 -17.92
CA SER A 431 6.43 3.60 -17.79
C SER A 431 6.19 2.94 -19.13
N ASP A 432 6.41 1.64 -19.24
CA ASP A 432 6.02 0.85 -20.39
C ASP A 432 4.51 1.07 -20.63
N GLU A 433 4.16 1.66 -21.78
CA GLU A 433 2.79 1.84 -22.26
C GLU A 433 2.20 0.53 -22.80
#